data_AF-A0A0N1NN35-F1
#
_entry.id   AF-A0A0N1NN35-F1
#
_cell.length_a   1.000
_cell.length_b   1.000
_cell.length_c   1.000
_cell.angle_alpha   90.00
_cell.angle_beta   90.00
_cell.angle_gamma   90.00
#
_symmetry.space_group_name_H-M   'P 1'
#
loop_
_entity.id
_entity.type
_entity.pdbx_description
1 polymer ?
#
loop_
_entity_poly.entity_id
_entity_poly.type
_entity_poly.pdbx_seq_one_letter_code
_entity_poly.pdbx_strand_id
1 'polypeptide(L)'
;MRGWAHAKRGATALAEVLRALGLDSDFPGLKADVNVNGDGIVCLGSVRPEAVKLLAAALTEGLLREIGEQERTGRERNLETRSERETHAK
;
A
#
# COMPACT_ATOMS: atom_id res chain seq x y z
N MET A 1 4.74 -0.76 23.34
CA MET A 1 4.25 -1.88 22.50
C MET A 1 4.49 -1.54 21.03
N ARG A 2 5.13 -2.42 20.24
CA ARG A 2 5.51 -2.12 18.84
C ARG A 2 4.31 -2.12 17.88
N GLY A 3 3.34 -3.03 18.07
CA GLY A 3 2.14 -3.12 17.23
C GLY A 3 1.27 -1.86 17.24
N TRP A 4 1.02 -1.28 18.43
CA TRP A 4 0.29 -0.01 18.56
C TRP A 4 0.92 1.13 17.75
N ALA A 5 2.25 1.30 17.86
CA ALA A 5 2.95 2.35 17.13
C ALA A 5 2.88 2.15 15.61
N HIS A 6 2.92 0.89 15.15
CA HIS A 6 2.77 0.56 13.74
C HIS A 6 1.33 0.87 13.25
N ALA A 7 0.31 0.38 13.95
CA ALA A 7 -1.09 0.64 13.64
C ALA A 7 -1.42 2.13 13.62
N LYS A 8 -0.95 2.89 14.62
CA LYS A 8 -1.15 4.33 14.70
C LYS A 8 -0.58 5.06 13.48
N ARG A 9 0.64 4.71 13.08
CA ARG A 9 1.25 5.30 11.87
C ARG A 9 0.46 4.94 10.62
N GLY A 10 0.07 3.67 10.47
CA GLY A 10 -0.74 3.22 9.34
C GLY A 10 -2.09 3.95 9.25
N ALA A 11 -2.83 4.03 10.35
CA ALA A 11 -4.10 4.74 10.41
C ALA A 11 -3.95 6.24 10.13
N THR A 12 -2.88 6.87 10.63
CA THR A 12 -2.59 8.29 10.37
C THR A 12 -2.29 8.53 8.89
N ALA A 13 -1.42 7.71 8.29
CA ALA A 13 -1.09 7.83 6.87
C ALA A 13 -2.32 7.60 5.98
N LEU A 14 -3.16 6.62 6.32
CA LEU A 14 -4.41 6.39 5.59
C LEU A 14 -5.37 7.58 5.72
N ALA A 15 -5.52 8.15 6.92
CA ALA A 15 -6.35 9.34 7.13
C ALA A 15 -5.85 10.54 6.31
N GLU A 16 -4.54 10.74 6.21
CA GLU A 16 -3.95 11.81 5.39
C GLU A 16 -4.27 11.65 3.91
N VAL A 17 -4.15 10.42 3.37
CA VAL A 17 -4.49 10.13 1.98
C VAL A 17 -5.99 10.30 1.72
N LEU A 18 -6.84 9.78 2.60
CA LEU A 18 -8.29 9.93 2.47
C LEU A 18 -8.70 11.41 2.49
N ARG A 19 -8.09 12.22 3.37
CA ARG A 19 -8.31 13.67 3.40
C ARG A 19 -7.83 14.35 2.11
N ALA A 20 -6.68 13.97 1.57
CA ALA A 20 -6.20 14.50 0.29
C ALA A 20 -7.14 14.17 -0.89
N LEU A 21 -7.89 13.08 -0.79
CA LEU A 21 -8.91 12.66 -1.76
C LEU A 21 -10.32 13.23 -1.46
N GLY A 22 -10.50 14.01 -0.38
CA GLY A 22 -11.80 14.53 0.04
C GLY A 22 -12.76 13.48 0.60
N LEU A 23 -12.24 12.34 1.05
CA LEU A 23 -13.01 11.19 1.56
C LEU A 23 -13.00 11.09 3.09
N ASP A 24 -12.43 12.04 3.83
CA ASP A 24 -12.31 11.96 5.29
C ASP A 24 -13.67 11.78 6.00
N SER A 25 -14.72 12.41 5.49
CA SER A 25 -16.09 12.28 6.00
C SER A 25 -16.73 10.90 5.75
N ASP A 26 -16.17 10.09 4.86
CA ASP A 26 -16.67 8.75 4.53
C ASP A 26 -16.18 7.68 5.50
N PHE A 27 -15.12 7.96 6.26
CA PHE A 27 -14.45 7.00 7.17
C PHE A 27 -14.43 7.49 8.63
N PRO A 28 -15.59 7.80 9.24
CA PRO A 28 -15.65 8.33 10.61
C PRO A 28 -15.15 7.33 11.67
N GLY A 29 -15.15 6.04 11.36
CA GLY A 29 -14.72 4.98 12.26
C GLY A 29 -13.24 4.58 12.12
N LEU A 30 -12.45 5.29 11.31
CA LEU A 30 -11.05 4.96 11.07
C LEU A 30 -10.24 5.06 12.36
N LYS A 31 -9.64 3.94 12.78
CA LYS A 31 -8.82 3.88 14.00
C LYS A 31 -7.67 2.90 13.87
N ALA A 32 -6.68 3.10 14.73
CA ALA A 32 -5.68 2.08 15.03
C ALA A 32 -6.17 1.20 16.17
N ASP A 33 -5.90 -0.10 16.06
CA ASP A 33 -6.21 -1.09 17.08
C ASP A 33 -5.05 -2.08 17.24
N VAL A 34 -5.06 -2.86 18.31
CA VAL A 34 -4.09 -3.92 18.56
C VAL A 34 -4.84 -5.18 18.96
N ASN A 35 -4.51 -6.30 18.33
CA ASN A 35 -5.12 -7.59 18.68
C ASN A 35 -4.51 -8.17 19.97
N VAL A 36 -5.08 -9.29 20.44
CA VAL A 36 -4.60 -10.01 21.63
C VAL A 36 -3.15 -10.51 21.53
N ASN A 37 -2.63 -10.68 20.31
CA ASN A 37 -1.24 -11.09 20.05
C ASN A 37 -0.26 -9.90 20.07
N GLY A 38 -0.76 -8.67 20.15
CA GLY A 38 0.06 -7.47 20.09
C GLY A 38 0.34 -6.96 18.67
N ASP A 39 -0.31 -7.52 17.64
CA ASP A 39 -0.20 -7.03 16.27
C ASP A 39 -1.02 -5.78 16.07
N GLY A 40 -0.45 -4.81 15.35
CA GLY A 40 -1.13 -3.58 14.99
C GLY A 40 -2.09 -3.76 13.81
N ILE A 41 -3.31 -3.26 13.92
CA ILE A 41 -4.34 -3.34 12.88
C ILE A 41 -4.92 -1.95 12.63
N VAL A 42 -5.26 -1.64 11.37
CA VAL A 42 -6.04 -0.46 11.01
C VAL A 42 -7.49 -0.89 10.77
N CYS A 43 -8.43 -0.29 11.50
CA CYS A 43 -9.85 -0.60 11.39
C CYS A 43 -10.57 0.57 10.73
N LEU A 44 -11.32 0.31 9.66
CA LEU A 44 -12.06 1.35 8.93
C LEU A 44 -13.38 1.76 9.63
N GLY A 45 -13.94 0.87 10.45
CA GLY A 45 -15.25 1.07 11.09
C GLY A 45 -16.39 1.12 10.08
N SER A 46 -17.43 1.89 10.37
CA SER A 46 -18.54 2.13 9.43
C SER A 46 -18.09 3.07 8.32
N VAL A 47 -18.31 2.67 7.07
CA VAL A 47 -17.91 3.40 5.87
C VAL A 47 -19.07 3.42 4.88
N ARG A 48 -19.23 4.51 4.12
CA ARG A 48 -20.19 4.57 3.02
C ARG A 48 -19.81 3.56 1.91
N PRO A 49 -20.74 2.77 1.36
CA PRO A 49 -20.41 1.76 0.34
C PRO A 49 -19.66 2.32 -0.88
N GLU A 50 -20.02 3.52 -1.32
CA GLU A 50 -19.40 4.22 -2.44
C GLU A 50 -17.91 4.51 -2.16
N ALA A 51 -17.58 4.92 -0.95
CA ALA A 51 -16.20 5.19 -0.54
C ALA A 51 -15.37 3.92 -0.41
N VAL A 52 -15.96 2.80 0.02
CA VAL A 52 -15.27 1.50 0.01
C VAL A 52 -14.93 1.08 -1.42
N LYS A 53 -15.83 1.30 -2.38
CA LYS A 53 -15.56 1.02 -3.80
C LYS A 53 -14.42 1.89 -4.35
N LEU A 54 -14.42 3.18 -4.02
CA LEU A 54 -13.34 4.09 -4.43
C LEU A 54 -12.00 3.70 -3.80
N LEU A 55 -11.99 3.33 -2.52
CA LEU A 55 -10.79 2.83 -1.83
C LEU A 55 -10.29 1.54 -2.49
N ALA A 56 -11.17 0.59 -2.78
CA ALA A 56 -10.80 -0.65 -3.45
C ALA A 56 -10.18 -0.37 -4.83
N ALA A 57 -10.81 0.50 -5.63
CA ALA A 57 -10.27 0.90 -6.93
C ALA A 57 -8.89 1.56 -6.81
N ALA A 58 -8.70 2.48 -5.86
CA ALA A 58 -7.42 3.13 -5.63
C ALA A 58 -6.31 2.13 -5.22
N LEU A 59 -6.65 1.16 -4.38
CA LEU A 59 -5.71 0.09 -3.99
C LEU A 59 -5.36 -0.80 -5.17
N THR A 60 -6.33 -1.18 -6.00
CA THR A 60 -6.11 -1.97 -7.21
C THR A 60 -5.20 -1.24 -8.20
N GLU A 61 -5.47 0.04 -8.48
CA GLU A 61 -4.63 0.85 -9.37
C GLU A 61 -3.21 1.01 -8.83
N GLY A 62 -3.07 1.30 -7.53
CA GLY A 62 -1.76 1.40 -6.88
C GLY A 62 -0.96 0.10 -7.00
N LEU A 63 -1.60 -1.04 -6.76
CA LEU A 63 -0.97 -2.35 -6.87
C LEU A 63 -0.58 -2.70 -8.32
N LEU A 64 -1.48 -2.45 -9.29
CA LEU A 64 -1.19 -2.69 -10.70
C LEU A 64 0.02 -1.86 -11.18
N ARG A 65 0.12 -0.61 -10.73
CA ARG A 65 1.29 0.23 -11.02
C ARG A 65 2.58 -0.35 -10.44
N GLU A 66 2.57 -0.77 -9.18
CA GLU A 66 3.75 -1.36 -8.54
C GLU A 66 4.20 -2.64 -9.24
N ILE A 67 3.26 -3.51 -9.64
CA ILE A 67 3.57 -4.73 -10.40
C ILE A 67 4.23 -4.37 -11.74
N GLY A 68 3.67 -3.41 -12.49
CA GLY A 68 4.25 -2.95 -13.75
C GLY A 68 5.66 -2.37 -13.59
N GLU A 69 5.91 -1.63 -12.51
CA GLU A 69 7.24 -1.10 -12.17
C GLU A 69 8.23 -2.23 -11.85
N GLN A 70 7.83 -3.22 -11.05
CA GLN A 70 8.67 -4.38 -10.72
C GLN A 70 9.03 -5.20 -11.95
N GLU A 71 8.09 -5.40 -12.88
CA GLU A 71 8.35 -6.06 -14.16
C GLU A 71 9.35 -5.29 -15.00
N ARG A 72 9.21 -3.95 -15.09
CA ARG A 72 10.16 -3.10 -15.83
C ARG A 72 11.57 -3.21 -15.24
N THR A 73 11.71 -3.06 -13.92
CA THR A 73 13.01 -3.19 -13.26
C THR A 73 13.58 -4.61 -13.41
N GLY A 74 12.74 -5.64 -13.40
CA GLY A 74 13.15 -7.03 -13.67
C GLY A 74 13.67 -7.24 -15.09
N ARG A 75 13.01 -6.66 -16.09
CA ARG A 75 13.45 -6.70 -17.49
C ARG A 75 14.79 -5.99 -17.68
N GLU A 76 14.98 -4.83 -17.07
CA GLU A 76 16.21 -4.05 -17.16
C GLU A 76 17.42 -4.80 -16.59
N ARG A 77 17.28 -5.41 -15.40
CA ARG A 77 18.35 -6.25 -14.81
C ARG A 77 18.70 -7.48 -15.66
N ASN A 78 17.72 -8.08 -16.33
CA ASN A 78 17.96 -9.23 -17.20
C ASN A 78 18.72 -8.86 -18.48
N LEU A 79 18.56 -7.64 -18.98
CA LEU A 79 19.30 -7.14 -20.15
C LEU A 79 20.76 -6.82 -19.79
N GLU A 80 20.99 -6.23 -18.62
CA GLU A 80 22.32 -5.91 -18.10
C GLU A 80 23.15 -7.19 -17.86
N THR A 81 22.57 -8.17 -17.15
CA THR A 81 23.22 -9.47 -16.88
C THR A 81 23.49 -10.30 -18.14
N ARG A 82 22.72 -10.13 -19.22
CA ARG A 82 22.98 -10.79 -20.51
C ARG A 82 24.13 -10.12 -21.27
N SER A 83 24.19 -8.79 -21.26
CA SER A 83 25.30 -8.02 -21.88
C SER A 83 26.65 -8.37 -21.25
N GLU A 84 26.71 -8.50 -19.92
CA GLU A 84 27.94 -8.85 -19.20
C GLU A 84 28.46 -10.25 -19.56
N ARG A 85 27.56 -11.23 -19.70
CA ARG A 85 27.91 -12.61 -20.10
C ARG A 85 28.41 -12.68 -21.54
N GLU A 86 27.86 -11.86 -22.43
CA GLU A 86 28.29 -11.80 -23.83
C GLU A 86 29.65 -11.09 -23.99
N THR A 87 30.02 -10.18 -23.08
CA THR A 87 31.35 -9.53 -23.07
C THR A 87 32.48 -10.38 -22.47
N HIS A 88 32.20 -11.32 -21.57
CA HIS A 88 33.23 -12.16 -20.93
C HIS A 88 33.50 -13.48 -21.66
N ALA A 89 32.74 -13.79 -22.71
CA ALA A 89 32.89 -14.96 -23.57
C ALA A 89 33.68 -14.67 -24.87
N LYS A 90 34.25 -13.47 -25.01
CA LYS A 90 35.17 -13.05 -26.08
C LYS A 90 36.56 -12.85 -25.52
#